data_AF-A0A091B5N4-F1
#
_entry.id   AF-A0A091B5N4-F1
#
_cell.length_a   1.000
_cell.length_b   1.000
_cell.length_c   1.000
_cell.angle_alpha   90.00
_cell.angle_beta   90.00
_cell.angle_gamma   90.00
#
_symmetry.space_group_name_H-M   'P 1'
#
loop_
_entity.id
_entity.type
_entity.pdbx_description
1 polymer ?
#
loop_
_entity_poly.entity_id
_entity_poly.type
_entity_poly.pdbx_seq_one_letter_code
_entity_poly.pdbx_strand_id
1 'polypeptide(L)' 'MLRSFHDSLEPKFITLFRRQGYSRSDFIADAIAGLAVAIVALPLAMAIAIASNLPPERGL' A
#
# COMPACT_ATOMS: atom_id res chain seq x y z
N MET A 1 -23.96 -2.45 26.11
CA MET A 1 -24.34 -2.63 24.68
C MET A 1 -23.81 -1.52 23.76
N LEU A 2 -23.58 -0.28 24.23
CA LEU A 2 -23.13 0.86 23.40
C LEU A 2 -21.61 0.95 23.12
N ARG A 3 -20.74 0.18 23.81
CA ARG A 3 -19.28 0.26 23.60
C ARG A 3 -18.79 -0.36 22.27
N SER A 4 -19.53 -1.34 21.74
CA SER A 4 -19.15 -2.10 20.52
C SER A 4 -19.17 -1.27 19.23
N PHE A 5 -20.06 -0.27 19.13
CA PHE A 5 -20.15 0.58 17.95
C PHE A 5 -18.95 1.53 17.83
N HIS A 6 -18.42 2.01 18.95
CA HIS A 6 -17.30 2.94 18.96
C HIS A 6 -15.98 2.24 18.55
N ASP A 7 -15.81 0.96 18.93
CA ASP A 7 -14.68 0.14 18.49
C ASP A 7 -14.74 -0.20 16.98
N SER A 8 -15.94 -0.28 16.41
CA SER A 8 -16.12 -0.54 14.96
C SER A 8 -15.85 0.68 14.08
N LEU A 9 -15.93 1.89 14.67
CA LEU A 9 -15.67 3.15 13.97
C LEU A 9 -14.19 3.59 14.08
N GLU A 10 -13.41 3.00 14.98
CA GLU A 10 -11.96 3.23 15.02
C GLU A 10 -11.30 2.57 13.79
N PRO A 11 -10.56 3.35 12.96
CA PRO A 11 -9.81 2.80 11.84
C PRO A 11 -8.82 1.74 12.33
N LYS A 12 -8.81 0.59 11.66
CA LYS A 12 -7.88 -0.52 11.97
C LYS A 12 -6.41 -0.09 11.97
N PHE A 13 -6.06 0.92 11.17
CA PHE A 13 -4.73 1.52 11.17
C PHE A 13 -4.32 2.03 12.56
N ILE A 14 -5.23 2.73 13.25
CA ILE A 14 -4.97 3.31 14.57
C ILE A 14 -4.87 2.21 15.63
N THR A 15 -5.74 1.20 15.57
CA THR A 15 -5.74 0.11 16.55
C THR A 15 -4.52 -0.82 16.40
N LEU A 16 -4.10 -1.10 15.16
CA LEU A 16 -2.90 -1.88 14.86
C LEU A 16 -1.63 -1.11 15.24
N PHE A 17 -1.53 0.18 14.91
CA PHE A 17 -0.38 0.99 15.29
C PHE A 17 -0.21 1.08 16.82
N ARG A 18 -1.31 1.28 17.56
CA ARG A 18 -1.30 1.37 19.04
C ARG A 18 -0.97 0.02 19.71
N ARG A 19 -1.30 -1.13 19.09
CA ARG A 19 -1.14 -2.46 19.69
C ARG A 19 0.11 -3.21 19.25
N GLN A 20 0.50 -3.09 17.98
CA GLN A 20 1.49 -3.97 17.36
C GLN A 20 2.84 -3.31 17.10
N GLY A 21 2.93 -1.97 17.06
CA GLY A 21 4.21 -1.23 16.97
C GLY A 21 5.06 -1.59 15.74
N TYR A 22 5.28 -0.64 14.83
CA TYR A 22 6.07 -0.93 13.63
C TYR A 22 7.57 -1.05 13.94
N SER A 23 8.14 -2.23 13.73
CA SER A 23 9.55 -2.49 14.05
C SER A 23 10.47 -2.20 12.86
N ARG A 24 11.79 -2.13 13.12
CA ARG A 24 12.80 -1.96 12.06
C ARG A 24 12.86 -3.14 11.10
N SER A 25 12.58 -4.36 11.58
CA SER A 25 12.51 -5.54 10.70
C SER A 25 11.32 -5.47 9.75
N ASP A 26 10.17 -4.96 10.22
CA ASP A 26 8.98 -4.79 9.40
C ASP A 26 9.23 -3.74 8.30
N PHE A 27 9.90 -2.63 8.65
CA PHE A 27 10.31 -1.62 7.68
C PHE A 27 11.17 -2.18 6.54
N ILE A 28 12.17 -3.02 6.88
CA ILE A 28 13.05 -3.61 5.87
C ILE A 28 12.29 -4.61 5.00
N ALA A 29 11.44 -5.45 5.63
CA ALA A 29 10.62 -6.41 4.90
C ALA A 29 9.67 -5.71 3.91
N ASP A 30 8.98 -4.65 4.36
CA ASP A 30 8.08 -3.86 3.52
C ASP A 30 8.82 -3.10 2.42
N ALA A 31 10.02 -2.57 2.70
CA ALA A 31 10.83 -1.90 1.69
C ALA A 31 11.27 -2.86 0.57
N ILE A 32 11.69 -4.08 0.93
CA ILE A 32 12.08 -5.10 -0.06
C ILE A 32 10.85 -5.56 -0.86
N ALA A 33 9.72 -5.79 -0.19
CA ALA A 33 8.46 -6.14 -0.84
C ALA A 33 8.01 -5.02 -1.80
N GLY A 34 8.08 -3.77 -1.37
CA GLY A 34 7.75 -2.60 -2.17
C GLY A 34 8.64 -2.46 -3.40
N LEU A 35 9.95 -2.70 -3.27
CA LEU A 35 10.88 -2.71 -4.39
C LEU A 35 10.51 -3.79 -5.42
N ALA A 36 10.24 -5.01 -4.95
CA ALA A 36 9.84 -6.12 -5.82
C ALA A 36 8.54 -5.80 -6.58
N VAL A 37 7.55 -5.25 -5.88
CA VAL A 37 6.28 -4.83 -6.49
C VAL A 37 6.49 -3.68 -7.48
N ALA A 38 7.32 -2.68 -7.15
CA ALA A 38 7.61 -1.56 -8.04
C ALA A 38 8.21 -2.03 -9.37
N ILE A 39 9.16 -2.97 -9.33
CA ILE A 39 9.78 -3.54 -10.55
C ILE A 39 8.72 -4.14 -11.49
N VAL A 40 7.69 -4.80 -10.95
CA VAL A 40 6.60 -5.40 -11.75
C VAL A 40 5.55 -4.36 -12.16
N ALA A 41 5.29 -3.36 -11.33
CA ALA A 41 4.28 -2.33 -11.57
C ALA A 41 4.68 -1.32 -12.66
N LEU A 42 5.97 -0.93 -12.72
CA LEU A 42 6.48 0.02 -13.71
C LEU A 42 6.15 -0.38 -15.17
N PRO A 43 6.46 -1.61 -15.65
CA PRO A 43 6.12 -2.01 -17.02
C PRO A 43 4.61 -2.15 -17.24
N LEU A 44 3.86 -2.59 -16.23
CA LEU A 44 2.40 -2.69 -16.32
C LEU A 44 1.76 -1.32 -16.53
N ALA A 45 2.21 -0.30 -15.79
CA ALA A 45 1.66 1.04 -15.87
C ALA A 45 1.96 1.71 -17.24
N MET A 46 3.17 1.52 -17.78
CA MET A 46 3.50 1.92 -19.15
C MET A 46 2.62 1.21 -20.19
N ALA A 47 2.34 -0.08 -20.00
CA ALA A 47 1.47 -0.83 -20.91
C ALA A 47 0.03 -0.28 -20.93
N ILE A 48 -0.51 0.10 -19.77
CA ILE A 48 -1.84 0.73 -19.66
C ILE A 48 -1.86 2.10 -20.33
N ALA A 49 -0.80 2.90 -20.21
CA ALA A 49 -0.67 4.18 -20.91
C ALA A 49 -0.74 4.00 -22.44
N ILE A 50 0.02 3.04 -22.98
CA ILE A 50 -0.01 2.70 -24.42
C ILE A 50 -1.41 2.24 -24.83
N ALA A 51 -2.06 1.38 -24.04
CA ALA A 51 -3.42 0.90 -24.31
C ALA A 51 -4.46 2.04 -24.32
N SER A 52 -4.16 3.15 -23.64
CA SER A 52 -5.01 4.35 -23.58
C SER A 52 -4.66 5.39 -24.66
N ASN A 53 -3.82 5.05 -25.66
CA ASN A 53 -3.28 6.00 -26.64
C ASN A 53 -2.52 7.19 -26.01
N LEU A 54 -1.93 6.99 -24.83
CA LEU A 54 -1.06 7.97 -24.18
C LEU A 54 0.41 7.59 -24.38
N PRO A 55 1.32 8.59 -24.35
CA PRO A 55 2.75 8.31 -24.29
C PRO A 55 3.11 7.47 -23.05
N PRO A 56 4.05 6.50 -23.14
CA PRO A 56 4.38 5.59 -22.04
C PRO A 56 4.80 6.28 -20.75
N GLU A 57 5.44 7.46 -20.86
CA GLU A 57 5.87 8.22 -19.67
C GLU A 57 4.69 8.68 -18.79
N ARG A 58 3.47 8.70 -19.33
CA ARG A 58 2.25 9.02 -18.56
C ARG A 58 1.78 7.87 -17.65
N GLY A 59 2.32 6.67 -17.82
CA GLY A 59 2.07 5.54 -16.94
C GLY A 59 2.93 5.55 -15.67
N LEU A 60 3.97 6.38 -15.64
CA LEU A 60 4.90 6.54 -14.50
C LEU A 60 4.58 7.82 -13.73
#